data_AF-A0A4R6UIC0-F1
#
_entry.id   AF-A0A4R6UIC0-F1
#
_cell.length_a   1.000
_cell.length_b   1.000
_cell.length_c   1.000
_cell.angle_alpha   90.00
_cell.angle_beta   90.00
_cell.angle_gamma   90.00
#
_symmetry.space_group_name_H-M   'P 1'
#
loop_
_entity.id
_entity.type
_entity.pdbx_description
1 polymer ?
#
loop_
_entity_poly.entity_id
_entity_poly.type
_entity_poly.pdbx_seq_one_letter_code
_entity_poly.pdbx_strand_id
1 'polypeptide(L)'
;MERLFNELKKKLLHDLEAIDAKGFAEKQAYFRLTFETLERLALLANETDLVEESSEAPEEKTQNEVNLFPDLQWKFEESSKETPPVFRFERKLKGGILPTIGQFVPESMVRSIGLHHGDLVEFLADPHDHKNHQFALYEKIAEEQPNRAEITRAILERNELGYSVSSFIGLDRETHLIRYSDGSPLTLRIRESDVHDYHLREGDRVDVAYYRNNLSSARVIWRQSGV
;
A
#
# COMPACT_ATOMS: atom_id res chain seq x y z
N MET A 1 7.77 32.47 -4.73
CA MET A 1 7.57 31.01 -4.68
C MET A 1 8.17 30.30 -5.90
N GLU A 2 7.86 30.75 -7.11
CA GLU A 2 8.30 30.13 -8.37
C GLU A 2 9.84 30.02 -8.54
N ARG A 3 10.60 31.00 -8.04
CA ARG A 3 12.08 30.95 -8.03
C ARG A 3 12.63 29.80 -7.19
N LEU A 4 12.08 29.58 -6.00
CA LEU A 4 12.51 28.50 -5.09
C LEU A 4 12.18 27.13 -5.69
N PHE A 5 11.00 27.01 -6.29
CA PHE A 5 10.56 25.80 -7.00
C PHE A 5 11.52 25.45 -8.15
N ASN A 6 11.89 26.44 -8.97
CA ASN A 6 12.80 26.24 -10.09
C ASN A 6 14.24 25.94 -9.66
N GLU A 7 14.71 26.49 -8.54
CA GLU A 7 16.03 26.16 -7.96
C GLU A 7 16.06 24.72 -7.43
N LEU A 8 15.02 24.28 -6.71
CA LEU A 8 14.89 22.89 -6.23
C LEU A 8 14.80 21.89 -7.39
N LYS A 9 14.01 22.20 -8.42
CA LYS A 9 13.88 21.37 -9.62
C LYS A 9 15.22 21.18 -10.34
N LYS A 10 15.99 22.25 -10.53
CA LYS A 10 17.33 22.17 -11.14
C LYS A 10 18.30 21.34 -10.32
N LYS A 11 18.28 21.50 -8.99
CA LYS A 11 19.14 20.74 -8.08
C LYS A 11 18.80 19.24 -8.11
N LEU A 12 17.51 18.89 -8.13
CA LEU A 12 17.05 17.50 -8.20
C LEU A 12 17.49 16.81 -9.50
N LEU A 13 17.38 17.51 -10.64
CA LEU A 13 17.86 17.03 -11.94
C LEU A 13 19.36 16.75 -11.93
N HIS A 14 20.16 17.69 -11.42
CA HIS A 14 21.60 17.50 -11.27
C HIS A 14 21.95 16.32 -10.35
N ASP A 15 21.23 16.16 -9.24
CA ASP A 15 21.47 15.08 -8.27
C ASP A 15 21.10 13.70 -8.82
N LEU A 16 20.09 13.63 -9.71
CA LEU A 16 19.66 12.44 -10.46
C LEU A 16 20.70 12.01 -11.51
N GLU A 17 21.30 12.96 -12.24
CA GLU A 17 22.35 12.68 -13.22
C GLU A 17 23.64 12.15 -12.56
N ALA A 18 23.89 12.54 -11.30
CA ALA A 18 25.05 12.13 -10.51
C ALA A 18 24.81 10.89 -9.62
N ILE A 19 23.82 10.05 -9.93
CA ILE A 19 23.56 8.80 -9.19
C ILE A 19 24.46 7.68 -9.73
N ASP A 20 25.19 7.04 -8.82
CA ASP A 20 25.79 5.74 -9.08
C ASP A 20 25.07 4.63 -8.30
N ALA A 21 25.34 3.37 -8.66
CA ALA A 21 24.67 2.21 -8.07
C ALA A 21 24.96 2.04 -6.56
N LYS A 22 26.01 2.69 -6.03
CA LYS A 22 26.39 2.60 -4.61
C LYS A 22 25.69 3.65 -3.75
N GLY A 23 25.37 4.82 -4.31
CA GLY A 23 24.67 5.91 -3.61
C GLY A 23 23.14 5.92 -3.78
N PHE A 24 22.57 5.01 -4.59
CA PHE A 24 21.14 5.03 -4.90
C PHE A 24 20.23 4.90 -3.66
N ALA A 25 20.57 4.00 -2.73
CA ALA A 25 19.77 3.76 -1.53
C ALA A 25 19.76 4.96 -0.56
N GLU A 26 20.91 5.64 -0.39
CA GLU A 26 21.01 6.83 0.44
C GLU A 26 20.31 8.04 -0.21
N LYS A 27 20.44 8.18 -1.54
CA LYS A 27 19.79 9.25 -2.28
C LYS A 27 18.27 9.03 -2.44
N GLN A 28 17.76 7.80 -2.32
CA GLN A 28 16.33 7.50 -2.41
C GLN A 28 15.50 8.25 -1.35
N ALA A 29 15.99 8.28 -0.10
CA ALA A 29 15.33 9.00 0.98
C ALA A 29 15.33 10.52 0.75
N TYR A 30 16.45 11.05 0.26
CA TYR A 30 16.58 12.46 -0.12
C TYR A 30 15.63 12.84 -1.25
N PHE A 31 15.56 12.06 -2.34
CA PHE A 31 14.65 12.35 -3.45
C PHE A 31 13.20 12.34 -3.00
N ARG A 32 12.81 11.34 -2.21
CA ARG A 32 11.45 11.27 -1.66
C ARG A 32 11.08 12.55 -0.91
N LEU A 33 11.94 13.00 0.02
CA LEU A 33 11.71 14.24 0.77
C LEU A 33 11.64 15.48 -0.15
N THR A 34 12.48 15.51 -1.20
CA THR A 34 12.52 16.63 -2.14
C THR A 34 11.26 16.68 -3.02
N PHE A 35 10.74 15.52 -3.45
CA PHE A 35 9.47 15.42 -4.18
C PHE A 35 8.28 15.83 -3.30
N GLU A 36 8.20 15.32 -2.06
CA GLU A 36 7.17 15.72 -1.09
C GLU A 36 7.16 17.24 -0.85
N THR A 37 8.34 17.88 -0.85
CA THR A 37 8.46 19.34 -0.70
C THR A 37 7.97 20.09 -1.94
N LEU A 38 8.29 19.60 -3.15
CA LEU A 38 7.85 20.22 -4.40
C LEU A 38 6.33 20.14 -4.58
N GLU A 39 5.71 19.01 -4.21
CA GLU A 39 4.25 18.86 -4.22
C GLU A 39 3.57 19.86 -3.30
N ARG A 40 4.08 20.04 -2.07
CA ARG A 40 3.57 21.05 -1.13
C ARG A 40 3.72 22.47 -1.66
N LEU A 41 4.85 22.79 -2.29
CA LEU A 41 5.07 24.11 -2.89
C LEU A 41 4.13 24.38 -4.07
N ALA A 42 3.79 23.36 -4.86
CA ALA A 42 2.84 23.47 -5.97
C ALA A 42 1.41 23.71 -5.47
N LEU A 43 1.01 23.01 -4.39
CA LEU A 43 -0.29 23.24 -3.74
C LEU A 43 -0.40 24.67 -3.20
N LEU A 44 0.63 25.14 -2.50
CA LEU A 44 0.65 26.50 -1.96
C LEU A 44 0.67 27.58 -3.06
N ALA A 45 1.29 27.31 -4.21
CA ALA A 45 1.26 28.23 -5.34
C ALA A 45 -0.14 28.35 -5.97
N ASN A 46 -0.91 27.27 -6.00
CA ASN A 46 -2.30 27.27 -6.49
C ASN A 46 -3.29 27.90 -5.48
N GLU A 47 -2.97 27.89 -4.19
CA GLU A 47 -3.80 28.56 -3.16
C GLU A 47 -3.58 30.08 -3.13
N THR A 48 -2.45 30.58 -3.63
CA THR A 48 -2.13 32.02 -3.63
C THR A 48 -2.78 32.83 -4.76
N ASP A 49 -3.40 32.19 -5.76
CA ASP A 49 -4.09 32.89 -6.86
C ASP A 49 -5.51 33.39 -6.48
N LEU A 50 -5.94 33.21 -5.23
CA LEU A 50 -7.26 33.68 -4.73
C LEU A 50 -7.18 34.88 -3.77
N VAL A 51 -6.00 35.49 -3.58
CA VAL A 51 -5.85 36.63 -2.66
C VAL A 51 -4.96 37.74 -3.24
N GLU A 52 -5.26 38.22 -4.45
CA GLU A 52 -4.79 39.56 -4.89
C GLU A 52 -5.86 40.26 -5.72
N GLU A 53 -6.69 41.09 -5.09
CA GLU A 53 -6.98 42.48 -5.51
C GLU A 53 -8.01 43.12 -4.57
N SER A 54 -7.54 43.96 -3.65
CA SER A 54 -7.82 45.41 -3.63
C SER A 54 -7.63 45.95 -2.21
N SER A 55 -6.48 46.59 -2.02
CA SER A 55 -6.23 47.56 -0.96
C SER A 55 -7.16 48.77 -1.12
N GLU A 56 -7.77 49.23 -0.02
CA GLU A 56 -7.60 50.59 0.53
C GLU A 56 -8.47 50.76 1.79
N ALA A 57 -7.85 51.27 2.85
CA ALA A 57 -8.49 51.82 4.04
C ALA A 57 -8.50 53.38 3.91
N PRO A 58 -9.18 54.20 4.75
CA PRO A 58 -9.76 53.85 6.05
C PRO A 58 -11.11 54.53 6.42
N GLU A 59 -11.61 54.15 7.61
CA GLU A 59 -12.37 54.95 8.61
C GLU A 59 -13.82 54.56 9.01
N GLU A 60 -13.89 54.19 10.29
CA GLU A 60 -14.86 54.48 11.37
C GLU A 60 -16.31 53.91 11.40
N LYS A 61 -16.49 53.01 12.39
CA LYS A 61 -17.57 52.89 13.41
C LYS A 61 -19.03 53.08 12.91
N THR A 62 -19.96 52.16 13.14
CA THR A 62 -20.58 51.87 14.45
C THR A 62 -21.61 50.73 14.28
N GLN A 63 -21.91 50.03 15.38
CA GLN A 63 -22.64 48.77 15.47
C GLN A 63 -24.17 48.83 15.24
N ASN A 64 -24.68 47.65 14.84
CA ASN A 64 -25.99 47.05 15.08
C ASN A 64 -27.23 47.59 14.35
N GLU A 65 -27.71 46.80 13.38
CA GLU A 65 -29.15 46.59 13.17
C GLU A 65 -29.46 45.11 12.90
N VAL A 66 -30.59 44.67 13.45
CA VAL A 66 -31.19 43.35 13.34
C VAL A 66 -32.28 43.40 12.26
N ASN A 67 -32.23 42.42 11.35
CA ASN A 67 -33.28 41.84 10.50
C ASN A 67 -34.12 42.74 9.58
N LEU A 68 -34.09 42.47 8.26
CA LEU A 68 -35.28 42.02 7.51
C LEU A 68 -34.95 41.57 6.06
N PHE A 69 -35.40 40.35 5.73
CA PHE A 69 -35.65 39.74 4.40
C PHE A 69 -34.45 39.26 3.54
N PRO A 70 -34.67 38.44 2.48
CA PRO A 70 -35.45 37.19 2.43
C PRO A 70 -34.71 36.09 1.62
N ASP A 71 -35.05 34.83 1.89
CA ASP A 71 -35.21 33.73 0.92
C ASP A 71 -34.22 33.65 -0.27
N LEU A 72 -32.93 33.37 0.02
CA LEU A 72 -32.04 32.76 -0.96
C LEU A 72 -32.13 31.24 -0.78
N GLN A 73 -32.98 30.61 -1.61
CA GLN A 73 -32.93 29.18 -1.83
C GLN A 73 -31.53 28.83 -2.36
N TRP A 74 -30.65 28.44 -1.44
CA TRP A 74 -29.38 27.85 -1.77
C TRP A 74 -29.67 26.53 -2.46
N LYS A 75 -29.68 26.53 -3.80
CA LYS A 75 -29.43 25.30 -4.54
C LYS A 75 -28.06 24.84 -4.06
N PHE A 76 -28.05 23.78 -3.25
CA PHE A 76 -26.91 22.90 -3.18
C PHE A 76 -26.64 22.49 -4.63
N GLU A 77 -25.70 23.16 -5.28
CA GLU A 77 -24.94 22.49 -6.32
C GLU A 77 -24.36 21.26 -5.63
N GLU A 78 -24.84 20.09 -6.05
CA GLU A 78 -24.24 18.82 -5.73
C GLU A 78 -22.76 18.97 -6.03
N SER A 79 -21.97 19.18 -4.98
CA SER A 79 -20.54 18.95 -5.00
C SER A 79 -20.36 17.62 -5.69
N SER A 80 -19.83 17.65 -6.91
CA SER A 80 -19.54 16.48 -7.70
C SER A 80 -18.74 15.56 -6.80
N LYS A 81 -19.35 14.45 -6.36
CA LYS A 81 -18.64 13.40 -5.64
C LYS A 81 -17.53 12.95 -6.58
N GLU A 82 -16.32 13.46 -6.38
CA GLU A 82 -15.15 12.94 -7.05
C GLU A 82 -15.11 11.46 -6.71
N THR A 83 -15.32 10.61 -7.71
CA THR A 83 -15.20 9.17 -7.53
C THR A 83 -13.77 8.89 -7.09
N PRO A 84 -13.56 8.20 -5.96
CA PRO A 84 -12.22 7.90 -5.48
C PRO A 84 -11.44 7.16 -6.58
N PRO A 85 -10.14 7.43 -6.72
CA PRO A 85 -9.35 6.85 -7.79
C PRO A 85 -9.26 5.32 -7.62
N VAL A 86 -9.46 4.62 -8.74
CA VAL A 86 -9.47 3.15 -8.81
C VAL A 86 -8.17 2.65 -9.42
N PHE A 87 -7.55 1.65 -8.79
CA PHE A 87 -6.27 1.10 -9.21
C PHE A 87 -6.31 -0.43 -9.30
N ARG A 88 -5.58 -0.98 -10.27
CA ARG A 88 -5.43 -2.42 -10.43
C ARG A 88 -4.44 -2.97 -9.40
N PHE A 89 -4.83 -4.01 -8.69
CA PHE A 89 -4.03 -4.63 -7.64
C PHE A 89 -3.15 -5.77 -8.17
N GLU A 90 -1.85 -5.67 -7.89
CA GLU A 90 -0.89 -6.73 -8.16
C GLU A 90 -0.51 -7.48 -6.89
N ARG A 91 -1.09 -8.67 -6.73
CA ARG A 91 -0.70 -9.63 -5.69
C ARG A 91 0.80 -9.94 -5.76
N LYS A 92 1.50 -9.86 -4.63
CA LYS A 92 2.88 -10.36 -4.46
C LYS A 92 2.86 -11.57 -3.52
N LEU A 93 4.02 -12.12 -3.15
CA LEU A 93 4.07 -13.24 -2.19
C LEU A 93 3.37 -12.87 -0.89
N LYS A 94 3.76 -11.74 -0.29
CA LYS A 94 3.15 -11.13 0.90
C LYS A 94 2.53 -9.79 0.49
N GLY A 95 1.23 -9.60 0.75
CA GLY A 95 0.50 -8.39 0.36
C GLY A 95 0.40 -8.21 -1.16
N GLY A 96 0.52 -6.97 -1.61
CA GLY A 96 0.65 -6.63 -3.02
C GLY A 96 0.92 -5.14 -3.23
N ILE A 97 0.85 -4.70 -4.48
CA ILE A 97 1.09 -3.30 -4.83
C ILE A 97 0.00 -2.76 -5.73
N LEU A 98 -0.21 -1.45 -5.66
CA LEU A 98 -0.92 -0.65 -6.66
C LEU A 98 0.16 0.03 -7.52
N PRO A 99 0.57 -0.57 -8.65
CA PRO A 99 1.78 -0.16 -9.37
C PRO A 99 1.70 1.29 -9.88
N THR A 100 0.52 1.75 -10.28
CA THR A 100 0.28 3.11 -10.78
C THR A 100 0.65 4.19 -9.77
N ILE A 101 0.47 3.93 -8.47
CA ILE A 101 0.76 4.88 -7.39
C ILE A 101 1.90 4.42 -6.47
N GLY A 102 2.56 3.30 -6.79
CA GLY A 102 3.64 2.74 -5.99
C GLY A 102 3.25 2.34 -4.56
N GLN A 103 1.96 2.21 -4.25
CA GLN A 103 1.49 1.96 -2.90
C GLN A 103 1.49 0.47 -2.57
N PHE A 104 2.07 0.10 -1.42
CA PHE A 104 2.01 -1.26 -0.90
C PHE A 104 0.71 -1.50 -0.14
N VAL A 105 0.08 -2.65 -0.39
CA VAL A 105 -1.11 -3.13 0.31
C VAL A 105 -0.69 -4.29 1.22
N PRO A 106 -0.78 -4.13 2.55
CA PRO A 106 -0.41 -5.18 3.51
C PRO A 106 -1.26 -6.45 3.37
N GLU A 107 -0.69 -7.59 3.78
CA GLU A 107 -1.37 -8.88 3.74
C GLU A 107 -2.67 -8.91 4.57
N SER A 108 -2.66 -8.24 5.74
CA SER A 108 -3.85 -8.10 6.57
C SER A 108 -5.00 -7.46 5.81
N MET A 109 -4.71 -6.41 5.03
CA MET A 109 -5.70 -5.72 4.20
C MET A 109 -6.16 -6.61 3.05
N VAL A 110 -5.22 -7.27 2.34
CA VAL A 110 -5.58 -8.18 1.25
C VAL A 110 -6.57 -9.26 1.71
N ARG A 111 -6.37 -9.81 2.91
CA ARG A 111 -7.29 -10.79 3.50
C ARG A 111 -8.60 -10.17 3.95
N SER A 112 -8.58 -9.01 4.61
CA SER A 112 -9.80 -8.39 5.17
C SER A 112 -10.80 -7.97 4.09
N ILE A 113 -10.32 -7.47 2.95
CA ILE A 113 -11.16 -7.07 1.81
C ILE A 113 -11.17 -8.10 0.68
N GLY A 114 -10.57 -9.28 0.88
CA GLY A 114 -10.63 -10.40 -0.04
C GLY A 114 -9.98 -10.13 -1.41
N LEU A 115 -8.91 -9.35 -1.48
CA LEU A 115 -8.24 -9.00 -2.73
C LEU A 115 -7.53 -10.18 -3.39
N HIS A 116 -7.69 -10.27 -4.70
CA HIS A 116 -7.05 -11.23 -5.58
C HIS A 116 -6.30 -10.48 -6.68
N HIS A 117 -5.34 -11.15 -7.31
CA HIS A 117 -4.58 -10.55 -8.40
C HIS A 117 -5.54 -10.00 -9.49
N GLY A 118 -5.25 -8.80 -9.99
CA GLY A 118 -6.05 -8.16 -11.04
C GLY A 118 -7.29 -7.40 -10.54
N ASP A 119 -7.72 -7.56 -9.29
CA ASP A 119 -8.86 -6.81 -8.75
C ASP A 119 -8.65 -5.29 -8.82
N LEU A 120 -9.75 -4.55 -8.89
CA LEU A 120 -9.75 -3.10 -8.83
C LEU A 120 -10.01 -2.62 -7.40
N VAL A 121 -9.24 -1.64 -6.96
CA VAL A 121 -9.20 -1.15 -5.58
C VAL A 121 -9.39 0.36 -5.58
N GLU A 122 -10.36 0.84 -4.81
CA GLU A 122 -10.46 2.26 -4.47
C GLU A 122 -9.41 2.61 -3.42
N PHE A 123 -8.66 3.67 -3.69
CA PHE A 123 -7.73 4.24 -2.72
C PHE A 123 -8.39 5.41 -2.02
N LEU A 124 -8.74 5.20 -0.75
CA LEU A 124 -9.32 6.22 0.11
C LEU A 124 -8.18 6.79 0.96
N ALA A 125 -7.63 7.92 0.51
CA ALA A 125 -6.72 8.69 1.34
C ALA A 125 -7.55 9.31 2.49
N ASP A 126 -7.20 9.00 3.74
CA ASP A 126 -7.77 9.72 4.88
C ASP A 126 -7.16 11.13 4.91
N PRO A 127 -7.96 12.22 4.77
CA PRO A 127 -7.44 13.57 4.81
C PRO A 127 -6.81 13.95 6.17
N HIS A 128 -7.12 13.21 7.24
CA HIS A 128 -6.68 13.48 8.61
C HIS A 128 -5.62 12.50 9.13
N ASP A 129 -5.38 11.39 8.42
CA ASP A 129 -4.42 10.37 8.82
C ASP A 129 -3.57 9.89 7.63
N HIS A 130 -2.44 10.56 7.42
CA HIS A 130 -1.45 10.19 6.40
C HIS A 130 -0.78 8.83 6.63
N LYS A 131 -1.08 8.11 7.73
CA LYS A 131 -0.50 6.79 8.03
C LYS A 131 -1.47 5.64 7.78
N ASN A 132 -2.78 5.90 7.74
CA ASN A 132 -3.81 4.88 7.56
C ASN A 132 -4.49 5.02 6.20
N HIS A 133 -3.82 4.53 5.16
CA HIS A 133 -4.43 4.35 3.85
C HIS A 133 -5.56 3.33 3.95
N GLN A 134 -6.78 3.75 3.57
CA GLN A 134 -7.92 2.86 3.48
C GLN A 134 -8.02 2.33 2.03
N PHE A 135 -8.19 1.03 1.91
CA PHE A 135 -8.39 0.36 0.63
C PHE A 135 -9.77 -0.29 0.65
N ALA A 136 -10.54 -0.10 -0.43
CA ALA A 136 -11.81 -0.78 -0.61
C ALA A 136 -11.78 -1.55 -1.94
N LEU A 137 -12.38 -2.74 -1.96
CA LEU A 137 -12.58 -3.48 -3.21
C LEU A 137 -13.60 -2.71 -4.05
N TYR A 138 -13.19 -2.26 -5.23
CA TYR A 138 -14.07 -1.65 -6.22
C TYR A 138 -14.77 -2.73 -7.05
N GLU A 139 -13.96 -3.60 -7.68
CA GLU A 139 -14.45 -4.63 -8.59
C GLU A 139 -13.61 -5.90 -8.49
N LYS A 140 -14.33 -7.03 -8.48
CA LYS A 140 -13.75 -8.36 -8.44
C LYS A 140 -13.46 -8.86 -9.85
N ILE A 141 -12.19 -8.95 -10.21
CA ILE A 141 -11.76 -9.53 -11.48
C ILE A 141 -11.16 -10.93 -11.24
N ALA A 142 -10.34 -11.07 -10.19
CA ALA A 142 -9.71 -12.31 -9.77
C ALA A 142 -8.99 -13.06 -10.91
N GLU A 143 -8.03 -12.38 -11.54
CA GLU A 143 -7.20 -12.98 -12.56
C GLU A 143 -6.28 -14.06 -11.97
N GLU A 144 -6.01 -15.08 -12.78
CA GLU A 144 -5.06 -16.11 -12.40
C GLU A 144 -3.64 -15.52 -12.36
N GLN A 145 -2.94 -15.74 -11.24
CA GLN A 145 -1.53 -15.39 -11.13
C GLN A 145 -0.68 -16.63 -11.45
N PRO A 146 -0.17 -16.78 -12.69
CA PRO A 146 0.30 -18.09 -13.18
C PRO A 146 1.47 -18.67 -12.38
N ASN A 147 2.25 -17.82 -11.73
CA ASN A 147 3.47 -18.25 -11.05
C ASN A 147 3.38 -18.23 -9.51
N ARG A 148 2.32 -17.68 -8.89
CA ARG A 148 2.20 -17.68 -7.42
C ARG A 148 1.40 -18.91 -6.98
N ALA A 149 1.91 -19.62 -5.99
CA ALA A 149 1.20 -20.70 -5.31
C ALA A 149 1.11 -20.39 -3.81
N GLU A 150 0.08 -20.93 -3.17
CA GLU A 150 -0.20 -20.74 -1.74
C GLU A 150 -0.55 -22.09 -1.11
N ILE A 151 0.00 -22.35 0.07
CA ILE A 151 -0.30 -23.50 0.91
C ILE A 151 -0.84 -22.96 2.21
N THR A 152 -2.13 -23.21 2.44
CA THR A 152 -2.80 -22.82 3.69
C THR A 152 -2.65 -23.90 4.75
N ARG A 153 -2.58 -23.53 6.03
CA ARG A 153 -2.49 -24.47 7.17
C ARG A 153 -1.27 -25.40 7.09
N ALA A 154 -0.16 -24.91 6.54
CA ALA A 154 1.11 -25.62 6.55
C ALA A 154 1.63 -25.76 7.99
N ILE A 155 2.23 -26.90 8.30
CA ILE A 155 2.79 -27.19 9.63
C ILE A 155 4.27 -26.84 9.60
N LEU A 156 4.70 -25.97 10.50
CA LEU A 156 6.09 -25.57 10.60
C LEU A 156 6.92 -26.62 11.34
N GLU A 157 7.99 -27.08 10.70
CA GLU A 157 8.92 -28.07 11.23
C GLU A 157 10.29 -27.40 11.44
N ARG A 158 11.06 -27.87 12.44
CA ARG A 158 12.41 -27.38 12.71
C ARG A 158 13.43 -28.52 12.65
N ASN A 159 14.51 -28.30 11.93
CA ASN A 159 15.65 -29.22 11.90
C ASN A 159 16.98 -28.43 11.99
N GLU A 160 18.10 -29.13 11.80
CA GLU A 160 19.45 -28.53 11.84
C GLU A 160 19.68 -27.44 10.78
N LEU A 161 18.91 -27.44 9.69
CA LEU A 161 19.00 -26.48 8.59
C LEU A 161 18.07 -25.26 8.76
N GLY A 162 17.24 -25.25 9.81
CA GLY A 162 16.30 -24.19 10.14
C GLY A 162 14.84 -24.63 10.09
N TYR A 163 13.96 -23.69 9.77
CA TYR A 163 12.52 -23.94 9.67
C TYR A 163 12.09 -24.29 8.23
N SER A 164 11.19 -25.26 8.11
CA SER A 164 10.60 -25.67 6.83
C SER A 164 9.14 -26.07 6.97
N VAL A 165 8.45 -26.19 5.84
CA VAL A 165 7.13 -26.83 5.77
C VAL A 165 7.18 -27.96 4.74
N SER A 166 6.73 -29.15 5.13
CA SER A 166 6.61 -30.32 4.26
C SER A 166 5.21 -30.94 4.28
N SER A 167 4.35 -30.48 5.21
CA SER A 167 3.01 -30.97 5.43
C SER A 167 2.02 -29.84 5.72
N PHE A 168 0.73 -30.12 5.57
CA PHE A 168 -0.36 -29.19 5.89
C PHE A 168 -1.59 -29.94 6.41
N ILE A 169 -2.49 -29.22 7.09
CA ILE A 169 -3.75 -29.79 7.58
C ILE A 169 -4.83 -29.61 6.52
N GLY A 170 -5.40 -30.73 6.06
CA GLY A 170 -6.48 -30.79 5.10
C GLY A 170 -7.83 -30.33 5.68
N LEU A 171 -8.85 -30.20 4.82
CA LEU A 171 -10.22 -29.90 5.27
C LEU A 171 -10.82 -31.06 6.09
N ASP A 172 -10.37 -32.28 5.81
CA ASP A 172 -10.62 -33.51 6.57
C ASP A 172 -9.98 -33.53 7.96
N ARG A 173 -9.18 -32.51 8.30
CA ARG A 173 -8.40 -32.40 9.54
C ARG A 173 -7.27 -33.43 9.65
N GLU A 174 -6.91 -34.08 8.54
CA GLU A 174 -5.75 -34.96 8.48
C GLU A 174 -4.51 -34.19 8.01
N THR A 175 -3.34 -34.73 8.35
CA THR A 175 -2.07 -34.18 7.90
C THR A 175 -1.70 -34.77 6.54
N HIS A 176 -1.50 -33.89 5.56
CA HIS A 176 -1.14 -34.25 4.19
C HIS A 176 0.27 -33.77 3.87
N LEU A 177 1.01 -34.56 3.09
CA LEU A 177 2.30 -34.13 2.56
C LEU A 177 2.11 -33.16 1.40
N ILE A 178 2.93 -32.12 1.37
CA ILE A 178 3.03 -31.22 0.22
C ILE A 178 3.74 -31.99 -0.90
N ARG A 179 3.21 -31.96 -2.11
CA ARG A 179 3.74 -32.70 -3.26
C ARG A 179 3.81 -31.83 -4.51
N TYR A 180 4.76 -32.16 -5.38
CA TYR A 180 4.77 -31.69 -6.76
C TYR A 180 3.65 -32.36 -7.58
N SER A 181 3.42 -31.87 -8.80
CA SER A 181 2.44 -32.45 -9.73
C SER A 181 2.76 -33.89 -10.13
N ASP A 182 4.01 -34.32 -10.04
CA ASP A 182 4.44 -35.70 -10.29
C ASP A 182 4.27 -36.61 -9.05
N GLY A 183 3.76 -36.08 -7.95
CA GLY A 183 3.53 -36.80 -6.70
C GLY A 183 4.74 -36.88 -5.76
N SER A 184 5.92 -36.39 -6.15
CA SER A 184 7.09 -36.38 -5.28
C SER A 184 6.94 -35.40 -4.09
N PRO A 185 7.50 -35.69 -2.90
CA PRO A 185 7.42 -34.79 -1.75
C PRO A 185 8.11 -33.44 -2.01
N LEU A 186 7.48 -32.36 -1.55
CA LEU A 186 8.00 -30.99 -1.63
C LEU A 186 8.22 -30.45 -0.21
N THR A 187 9.42 -29.95 0.05
CA THR A 187 9.75 -29.21 1.27
C THR A 187 10.10 -27.77 0.92
N LEU A 188 9.45 -26.81 1.56
CA LEU A 188 9.74 -25.39 1.41
C LEU A 188 10.51 -24.90 2.64
N ARG A 189 11.70 -24.34 2.42
CA ARG A 189 12.47 -23.69 3.48
C ARG A 189 11.87 -22.33 3.79
N ILE A 190 11.67 -22.04 5.07
CA ILE A 190 11.17 -20.75 5.54
C ILE A 190 12.36 -19.83 5.85
N ARG A 191 12.22 -18.56 5.49
CA ARG A 191 13.24 -17.54 5.73
C ARG A 191 13.30 -17.16 7.20
N GLU A 192 14.50 -16.99 7.73
CA GLU A 192 14.73 -16.58 9.12
C GLU A 192 14.04 -15.26 9.46
N SER A 193 13.97 -14.32 8.50
CA SER A 193 13.23 -13.06 8.68
C SER A 193 11.76 -13.29 8.99
N ASP A 194 11.12 -14.25 8.31
CA ASP A 194 9.70 -14.54 8.54
C ASP A 194 9.50 -15.28 9.88
N VAL A 195 10.44 -16.12 10.27
CA VAL A 195 10.46 -16.76 11.60
C VAL A 195 10.49 -15.69 12.69
N HIS A 196 11.34 -14.68 12.53
CA HIS A 196 11.44 -13.56 13.47
C HIS A 196 10.17 -12.70 13.46
N ASP A 197 9.73 -12.22 12.29
CA ASP A 197 8.58 -11.33 12.14
C ASP A 197 7.30 -11.89 12.78
N TYR A 198 7.04 -13.19 12.59
CA TYR A 198 5.84 -13.85 13.10
C TYR A 198 6.06 -14.60 14.41
N HIS A 199 7.26 -14.52 15.00
CA HIS A 199 7.65 -15.24 16.22
C HIS A 199 7.33 -16.73 16.13
N LEU A 200 7.70 -17.34 15.00
CA LEU A 200 7.33 -18.70 14.66
C LEU A 200 8.05 -19.72 15.53
N ARG A 201 7.35 -20.82 15.81
CA ARG A 201 7.84 -21.98 16.54
C ARG A 201 7.43 -23.25 15.82
N GLU A 202 8.18 -24.32 16.07
CA GLU A 202 7.82 -25.64 15.58
C GLU A 202 6.39 -26.01 16.00
N GLY A 203 5.63 -26.60 15.07
CA GLY A 203 4.22 -26.92 15.24
C GLY A 203 3.24 -25.77 14.94
N ASP A 204 3.72 -24.54 14.74
CA ASP A 204 2.84 -23.44 14.33
C ASP A 204 2.18 -23.74 12.96
N ARG A 205 0.91 -23.33 12.82
CA ARG A 205 0.18 -23.38 11.56
C ARG A 205 0.33 -22.06 10.82
N VAL A 206 0.81 -22.12 9.59
CA VAL A 206 1.10 -20.95 8.78
C VAL A 206 0.54 -21.08 7.38
N ASP A 207 0.22 -19.96 6.76
CA ASP A 207 -0.01 -19.90 5.32
C ASP A 207 1.28 -19.43 4.65
N VAL A 208 1.68 -20.13 3.59
CA VAL A 208 2.94 -19.92 2.89
C VAL A 208 2.65 -19.64 1.42
N ALA A 209 3.24 -18.57 0.87
CA ALA A 209 3.21 -18.28 -0.55
C ALA A 209 4.60 -18.42 -1.16
N TYR A 210 4.67 -18.93 -2.38
CA TYR A 210 5.93 -19.10 -3.12
C TYR A 210 5.70 -18.95 -4.62
N TYR A 211 6.78 -18.67 -5.36
CA TYR A 211 6.76 -18.75 -6.81
C TYR A 211 7.05 -20.17 -7.28
N ARG A 212 6.23 -20.71 -8.18
CA ARG A 212 6.37 -22.08 -8.71
C ARG A 212 7.72 -22.31 -9.38
N ASN A 213 8.27 -21.28 -10.02
CA ASN A 213 9.60 -21.31 -10.63
C ASN A 213 10.77 -21.03 -9.67
N ASN A 214 10.51 -20.69 -8.40
CA ASN A 214 11.53 -20.41 -7.41
C ASN A 214 11.07 -20.74 -5.99
N LEU A 215 11.30 -21.98 -5.56
CA LEU A 215 10.88 -22.46 -4.23
C LEU A 215 11.61 -21.76 -3.07
N SER A 216 12.82 -21.23 -3.30
CA SER A 216 13.55 -20.44 -2.29
C SER A 216 12.91 -19.07 -2.02
N SER A 217 11.90 -18.69 -2.81
CA SER A 217 11.11 -17.49 -2.59
C SER A 217 10.07 -17.64 -1.50
N ALA A 218 9.84 -18.84 -0.95
CA ALA A 218 8.77 -19.09 0.02
C ALA A 218 8.76 -18.06 1.16
N ARG A 219 7.57 -17.49 1.41
CA ARG A 219 7.31 -16.52 2.47
C ARG A 219 6.13 -16.96 3.32
N VAL A 220 6.24 -16.76 4.63
CA VAL A 220 5.08 -16.86 5.53
C VAL A 220 4.25 -15.60 5.33
N ILE A 221 2.99 -15.78 4.97
CA ILE A 221 2.05 -14.67 4.73
C ILE A 221 1.11 -14.51 5.92
N TRP A 222 0.83 -15.57 6.65
CA TRP A 222 -0.06 -15.52 7.80
C TRP A 222 0.32 -16.57 8.83
N ARG A 223 0.28 -16.19 10.10
CA ARG A 223 0.33 -17.14 11.22
C ARG A 223 -1.10 -17.35 11.71
N GLN A 224 -1.54 -18.59 11.76
CA GLN A 224 -2.85 -18.92 12.29
C GLN A 224 -2.77 -19.00 13.81
N SER A 225 -3.67 -18.30 14.50
CA SER A 225 -3.89 -18.51 15.93
C SER A 225 -4.56 -19.87 16.11
N GLY A 226 -4.07 -20.67 17.08
CA GLY A 226 -4.61 -22.00 17.34
C GLY A 226 -6.12 -21.96 17.62
N VAL A 227 -6.85 -22.87 16.98
CA VAL A 227 -8.25 -23.22 17.28
C VAL A 227 -8.25 -24.47 18.13
#